data_AF-A0A956F349-F1
#
_entry.id   AF-A0A956F349-F1
#
_cell.length_a   1.000
_cell.length_b   1.000
_cell.length_c   1.000
_cell.angle_alpha   90.00
_cell.angle_beta   90.00
_cell.angle_gamma   90.00
#
_symmetry.space_group_name_H-M   'P 1'
#
loop_
_entity.id
_entity.type
_entity.pdbx_description
1 polymer ?
#
loop_
_entity_poly.entity_id
_entity_poly.type
_entity_poly.pdbx_seq_one_letter_code
_entity_poly.pdbx_strand_id
1 'polypeptide(L)'
;DLGAYIAQLKPDLVLITLGANEMAMKDPTLRVPLIKKIVKRLNGTPCVWIATPLWGMDNGLMDLIRDNSAPCRFMDTNKIHPGMPRLSDKIHPTIAARKGWAKVVVEWLQNEREPTPAQVWHLKGTPVGAEPEPGAAK
;
A
#
# COMPACT_ATOMS: atom_id res chain seq x y z
N ASP A 1 16.38 -4.63 -8.12
CA ASP A 1 15.73 -3.30 -8.06
C ASP A 1 14.23 -3.49 -8.28
N LEU A 2 13.36 -2.69 -7.65
CA LEU A 2 11.90 -2.85 -7.74
C LEU A 2 11.40 -2.74 -9.20
N GLY A 3 11.90 -1.77 -9.96
CA GLY A 3 11.48 -1.57 -11.36
C GLY A 3 11.79 -2.79 -12.24
N ALA A 4 12.94 -3.45 -12.02
CA ALA A 4 13.30 -4.68 -12.72
C ALA A 4 12.31 -5.82 -12.44
N TYR A 5 11.88 -5.98 -11.19
CA TYR A 5 10.87 -7.00 -10.84
C TYR A 5 9.50 -6.70 -11.45
N ILE A 6 9.08 -5.43 -11.47
CA ILE A 6 7.83 -5.03 -12.13
C ILE A 6 7.87 -5.36 -13.62
N ALA A 7 8.96 -5.03 -14.31
CA ALA A 7 9.12 -5.33 -15.74
C ALA A 7 9.17 -6.83 -16.04
N GLN A 8 9.81 -7.62 -15.16
CA GLN A 8 9.97 -9.06 -15.34
C GLN A 8 8.68 -9.83 -15.03
N LEU A 9 8.04 -9.53 -13.89
CA LEU A 9 6.92 -10.30 -13.38
C LEU A 9 5.57 -9.81 -13.92
N LYS A 10 5.48 -8.54 -14.33
CA LYS A 10 4.26 -7.88 -14.82
C LYS A 10 3.04 -8.19 -13.93
N PRO A 11 3.10 -7.90 -12.61
CA PRO A 11 2.04 -8.28 -11.71
C PRO A 11 0.75 -7.51 -12.01
N ASP A 12 -0.41 -8.16 -11.89
CA ASP A 12 -1.70 -7.50 -12.04
C ASP A 12 -2.02 -6.56 -10.87
N LEU A 13 -1.40 -6.79 -9.70
CA LEU A 13 -1.55 -5.97 -8.50
C LEU A 13 -0.30 -6.04 -7.63
N VAL A 14 0.12 -4.90 -7.07
CA VAL A 14 1.19 -4.82 -6.06
C VAL A 14 0.60 -4.41 -4.72
N LEU A 15 0.80 -5.24 -3.69
CA LEU A 15 0.48 -4.91 -2.31
C LEU A 15 1.72 -4.37 -1.60
N ILE A 16 1.62 -3.18 -1.02
CA ILE A 16 2.73 -2.53 -0.31
C ILE A 16 2.38 -2.48 1.18
N THR A 17 3.19 -3.14 1.99
CA THR A 17 3.06 -3.18 3.47
C THR A 17 4.34 -2.65 4.12
N LEU A 18 4.60 -1.37 3.95
CA LEU A 18 5.79 -0.67 4.47
C LEU A 18 5.39 0.51 5.37
N GLY A 19 6.27 0.88 6.30
CA GLY A 19 6.09 2.03 7.20
C GLY A 19 6.20 1.69 8.69
N ALA A 20 6.20 0.41 9.07
CA ALA A 20 6.17 0.01 10.48
C ALA A 20 7.42 0.47 11.25
N ASN A 21 8.60 0.45 10.62
CA ASN A 21 9.85 0.91 11.25
C ASN A 21 9.89 2.45 11.35
N GLU A 22 9.34 3.12 10.34
CA GLU A 22 9.29 4.58 10.24
C GLU A 22 8.39 5.23 11.29
N MET A 23 7.56 4.47 12.01
CA MET A 23 6.82 4.98 13.17
C MET A 23 7.73 5.39 14.33
N ALA A 24 8.96 4.86 14.40
CA ALA A 24 9.95 5.30 15.38
C ALA A 24 10.68 6.60 14.96
N MET A 25 10.44 7.12 13.75
CA MET A 25 11.10 8.33 13.28
C MET A 25 10.50 9.57 13.94
N LYS A 26 11.39 10.48 14.34
CA LYS A 26 11.02 11.80 14.85
C LYS A 26 10.34 12.67 13.78
N ASP A 27 10.80 12.56 12.53
CA ASP A 27 10.26 13.30 11.39
C ASP A 27 9.95 12.34 10.22
N PRO A 28 8.69 11.88 10.08
CA PRO A 28 8.31 11.00 8.99
C PRO A 28 8.21 11.71 7.63
N THR A 29 8.25 13.05 7.57
CA THR A 29 8.18 13.79 6.29
C THR A 29 9.36 13.48 5.37
N LEU A 30 10.50 13.09 5.96
CA LEU A 30 11.68 12.58 5.25
C LEU A 30 11.40 11.36 4.36
N ARG A 31 10.26 10.67 4.55
CA ARG A 31 9.85 9.52 3.72
C ARG A 31 9.03 9.88 2.50
N VAL A 32 8.50 11.10 2.41
CA VAL A 32 7.68 11.55 1.27
C VAL A 32 8.39 11.33 -0.09
N PRO A 33 9.68 11.70 -0.28
CA PRO A 33 10.37 11.44 -1.54
C PRO A 33 10.52 9.95 -1.85
N LEU A 34 10.69 9.11 -0.82
CA LEU A 34 10.85 7.65 -0.99
C LEU A 34 9.54 6.97 -1.32
N ILE A 35 8.43 7.39 -0.71
CA ILE A 35 7.06 6.94 -1.03
C ILE A 35 6.80 7.20 -2.52
N LYS A 36 7.00 8.44 -2.99
CA LYS A 36 6.84 8.80 -4.41
C LYS A 36 7.77 8.01 -5.32
N LYS A 37 9.01 7.75 -4.87
CA LYS A 37 9.99 6.96 -5.64
C LYS A 37 9.56 5.49 -5.78
N ILE A 38 8.93 4.89 -4.77
CA ILE A 38 8.37 3.54 -4.85
C ILE A 38 7.25 3.52 -5.88
N VAL A 39 6.28 4.42 -5.75
CA VAL A 39 5.12 4.50 -6.66
C VAL A 39 5.55 4.71 -8.11
N LYS A 40 6.51 5.63 -8.35
CA LYS A 40 7.07 5.85 -9.69
C LYS A 40 7.66 4.57 -10.29
N ARG A 41 8.31 3.73 -9.49
CA ARG A 41 8.90 2.46 -9.96
C ARG A 41 7.87 1.39 -10.29
N LEU A 42 6.63 1.52 -9.85
CA LEU A 42 5.54 0.64 -10.23
C LEU A 42 5.06 0.91 -11.66
N ASN A 43 5.41 2.08 -12.23
CA ASN A 43 5.17 2.41 -13.63
C ASN A 43 3.73 2.15 -14.09
N GLY A 44 2.75 2.60 -13.29
CA GLY A 44 1.32 2.44 -13.60
C GLY A 44 0.72 1.07 -13.25
N THR A 45 1.51 0.13 -12.74
CA THR A 45 0.99 -1.15 -12.22
C THR A 45 -0.02 -0.88 -11.10
N PRO A 46 -1.23 -1.50 -11.12
CA PRO A 46 -2.20 -1.35 -10.04
C PRO A 46 -1.58 -1.66 -8.68
N CYS A 47 -1.88 -0.83 -7.69
CA CYS A 47 -1.27 -0.98 -6.38
C CYS A 47 -2.19 -0.56 -5.24
N VAL A 48 -2.02 -1.24 -4.11
CA VAL A 48 -2.63 -0.90 -2.83
C VAL A 48 -1.51 -0.72 -1.81
N TRP A 49 -1.42 0.46 -1.21
CA TRP A 49 -0.62 0.66 -0.01
C TRP A 49 -1.49 0.38 1.21
N ILE A 50 -1.16 -0.71 1.90
CA ILE A 50 -1.89 -1.15 3.08
C ILE A 50 -1.21 -0.53 4.30
N ALA A 51 -1.94 0.30 5.03
CA ALA A 51 -1.44 0.94 6.24
C ALA A 51 -0.89 -0.11 7.20
N THR A 52 0.32 0.12 7.72
CA THR A 52 0.89 -0.78 8.72
C THR A 52 0.18 -0.61 10.06
N PRO A 53 0.02 -1.68 10.85
CA PRO A 53 -0.61 -1.58 12.16
C PRO A 53 0.18 -0.69 13.13
N LEU A 54 -0.47 0.34 13.70
CA LEU A 54 0.15 1.28 14.63
C LEU A 54 0.57 0.60 15.95
N TRP A 55 1.86 0.58 16.28
CA TRP A 55 2.40 -0.06 17.50
C TRP A 55 2.97 0.91 18.55
N GLY A 56 2.84 2.22 18.31
CA GLY A 56 3.28 3.27 19.22
C GLY A 56 2.45 4.53 19.04
N MET A 57 3.01 5.67 19.42
CA MET A 57 2.41 6.98 19.14
C MET A 57 2.29 7.19 17.63
N ASP A 58 1.13 7.66 17.19
CA ASP A 58 0.95 8.06 15.80
C ASP A 58 1.81 9.31 15.52
N ASN A 59 2.75 9.18 14.58
CA ASN A 59 3.62 10.27 14.15
C ASN A 59 3.14 10.95 12.85
N GLY A 60 1.97 10.58 12.33
CA GLY A 60 1.40 11.11 11.08
C GLY A 60 1.92 10.43 9.80
N LEU A 61 2.75 9.39 9.91
CA LEU A 61 3.30 8.69 8.75
C LEU A 61 2.20 8.09 7.84
N MET A 62 1.13 7.55 8.42
CA MET A 62 0.06 6.93 7.62
C MET A 62 -0.68 7.96 6.76
N ASP A 63 -0.89 9.17 7.27
CA ASP A 63 -1.45 10.28 6.48
C ASP A 63 -0.50 10.70 5.37
N LEU A 64 0.81 10.82 5.65
CA LEU A 64 1.81 11.13 4.62
C LEU A 64 1.83 10.07 3.51
N ILE A 65 1.71 8.78 3.84
CA ILE A 65 1.61 7.70 2.87
C ILE A 65 0.33 7.86 2.04
N ARG A 66 -0.83 8.02 2.68
CA ARG A 66 -2.11 8.22 1.99
C ARG A 66 -2.02 9.36 0.97
N ASP A 67 -1.51 10.51 1.40
CA ASP A 67 -1.53 11.74 0.61
C ASP A 67 -0.47 11.75 -0.50
N ASN A 68 0.52 10.84 -0.48
CA ASN A 68 1.63 10.81 -1.44
C ASN A 68 1.78 9.48 -2.20
N SER A 69 0.87 8.53 -2.00
CA SER A 69 0.96 7.20 -2.64
C SER A 69 0.14 7.07 -3.94
N ALA A 70 -0.63 8.10 -4.30
CA ALA A 70 -1.35 8.12 -5.57
C ALA A 70 -0.40 7.88 -6.77
N PRO A 71 -0.79 7.05 -7.76
CA PRO A 71 -2.13 6.49 -7.98
C PRO A 71 -2.44 5.19 -7.20
N CYS A 72 -1.57 4.71 -6.30
CA CYS A 72 -1.94 3.56 -5.46
C CYS A 72 -3.14 3.90 -4.59
N ARG A 73 -4.06 2.95 -4.45
CA ARG A 73 -5.12 3.04 -3.44
C ARG A 73 -4.50 2.89 -2.06
N PHE A 74 -4.96 3.67 -1.10
CA PHE A 74 -4.56 3.53 0.30
C PHE A 74 -5.64 2.77 1.08
N MET A 75 -5.26 1.68 1.75
CA MET A 75 -6.14 0.93 2.64
C MET A 75 -5.74 1.21 4.09
N ASP A 76 -6.58 1.96 4.80
CA ASP A 76 -6.35 2.27 6.21
C ASP A 76 -6.81 1.13 7.13
N THR A 77 -5.95 0.12 7.30
CA THR A 77 -6.27 -1.03 8.17
C THR A 77 -6.39 -0.64 9.65
N ASN A 78 -5.86 0.51 10.08
CA ASN A 78 -5.99 0.97 11.45
C ASN A 78 -7.41 1.47 11.77
N LYS A 79 -8.17 1.91 10.76
CA LYS A 79 -9.60 2.22 10.91
C LYS A 79 -10.49 0.97 10.86
N ILE A 80 -10.10 -0.03 10.08
CA ILE A 80 -10.92 -1.23 9.84
C ILE A 80 -10.67 -2.31 10.91
N HIS A 81 -9.42 -2.48 11.35
CA HIS A 81 -9.00 -3.49 12.31
C HIS A 81 -8.08 -2.90 13.38
N PRO A 82 -8.60 -1.99 14.24
CA PRO A 82 -7.81 -1.37 15.30
C PRO A 82 -7.46 -2.35 16.42
N GLY A 83 -6.49 -1.96 17.26
CA GLY A 83 -6.28 -2.59 18.57
C GLY A 83 -5.72 -4.01 18.52
N MET A 84 -4.90 -4.35 17.53
CA MET A 84 -4.34 -5.69 17.41
C MET A 84 -3.49 -6.10 18.62
N PRO A 85 -3.80 -7.24 19.29
CA PRO A 85 -2.99 -7.80 20.35
C PRO A 85 -1.55 -8.07 19.89
N ARG A 86 -0.58 -7.81 20.77
CA ARG A 86 0.85 -7.87 20.45
C ARG A 86 1.61 -8.92 21.25
N LEU A 87 2.77 -9.30 20.73
CA LEU A 87 3.78 -10.10 21.42
C LEU A 87 4.44 -9.28 22.55
N SER A 88 5.36 -9.91 23.27
CA SER A 88 6.06 -9.30 24.40
C SER A 88 6.84 -8.03 24.03
N ASP A 89 7.32 -7.93 22.78
CA ASP A 89 8.04 -6.77 22.26
C ASP A 89 7.17 -5.51 22.06
N LYS A 90 5.84 -5.63 22.23
CA LYS A 90 4.86 -4.55 22.02
C LYS A 90 4.85 -3.95 20.61
N ILE A 91 5.55 -4.57 19.65
CA ILE A 91 5.65 -4.12 18.26
C ILE A 91 4.91 -5.08 17.34
N HIS A 92 5.17 -6.38 17.46
CA HIS A 92 4.62 -7.34 16.51
C HIS A 92 3.26 -7.87 16.98
N PRO A 93 2.23 -7.93 16.11
CA PRO A 93 0.95 -8.55 16.47
C PRO A 93 1.12 -10.04 16.77
N THR A 94 0.23 -10.62 17.58
CA THR A 94 0.16 -12.08 17.80
C THR A 94 -0.20 -12.82 16.50
N ILE A 95 0.04 -14.13 16.43
CA ILE A 95 -0.34 -14.93 15.26
C ILE A 95 -1.86 -14.85 15.00
N ALA A 96 -2.69 -14.90 16.04
CA ALA A 96 -4.14 -14.78 15.89
C ALA A 96 -4.53 -13.41 15.32
N ALA A 97 -3.92 -12.32 15.81
CA ALA A 97 -4.14 -10.97 15.29
C ALA A 97 -3.73 -10.84 13.81
N ARG A 98 -2.57 -11.41 13.43
CA ARG A 98 -2.12 -11.43 12.02
C ARG A 98 -3.10 -12.15 11.09
N LYS A 99 -3.68 -13.27 11.54
CA LYS A 99 -4.71 -14.01 10.79
C LYS A 99 -5.97 -13.16 10.61
N GLY A 100 -6.42 -12.47 11.67
CA GLY A 100 -7.55 -11.55 11.60
C GLY A 100 -7.31 -10.39 10.63
N TRP A 101 -6.15 -9.75 10.70
CA TRP A 101 -5.74 -8.69 9.78
C TRP A 101 -5.67 -9.18 8.33
N ALA A 102 -5.07 -10.34 8.07
CA ALA A 102 -4.98 -10.89 6.72
C ALA A 102 -6.37 -11.17 6.12
N LYS A 103 -7.31 -11.66 6.94
CA LYS A 103 -8.71 -11.85 6.53
C LYS A 103 -9.35 -10.52 6.10
N VAL A 104 -9.21 -9.48 6.93
CA VAL A 104 -9.73 -8.13 6.63
C VAL A 104 -9.14 -7.57 5.33
N VAL A 105 -7.84 -7.74 5.10
CA VAL A 105 -7.18 -7.32 3.85
C VAL A 105 -7.75 -8.04 2.64
N VAL A 106 -7.90 -9.36 2.70
CA VAL A 106 -8.46 -10.15 1.58
C VAL A 106 -9.92 -9.78 1.31
N GLU A 107 -10.75 -9.63 2.35
CA GLU A 107 -12.15 -9.21 2.21
C GLU A 107 -12.26 -7.82 1.58
N TRP A 108 -11.42 -6.88 2.01
CA TRP A 108 -11.37 -5.54 1.41
C TRP A 108 -10.96 -5.60 -0.06
N LEU A 109 -9.91 -6.36 -0.39
CA LEU A 109 -9.46 -6.52 -1.77
C LEU A 109 -10.54 -7.13 -2.66
N GLN A 110 -11.30 -8.12 -2.17
CA GLN A 110 -12.43 -8.69 -2.89
C GLN A 110 -13.54 -7.66 -3.13
N ASN A 111 -13.84 -6.84 -2.12
CA ASN A 111 -14.87 -5.81 -2.23
C ASN A 111 -14.46 -4.65 -3.16
N GLU A 112 -13.18 -4.31 -3.23
CA GLU A 112 -12.66 -3.20 -4.04
C GLU A 112 -12.26 -3.61 -5.46
N ARG A 113 -12.22 -4.91 -5.74
CA ARG A 113 -11.92 -5.42 -7.08
C ARG A 113 -13.12 -5.22 -8.02
N GLU A 114 -12.85 -4.66 -9.19
CA GLU A 114 -13.78 -4.47 -10.28
C GLU A 114 -13.06 -4.81 -11.58
N PRO A 115 -12.98 -6.11 -11.95
CA PRO A 115 -12.19 -6.54 -13.09
C PRO A 115 -12.73 -5.98 -14.40
N THR A 116 -11.83 -5.71 -15.36
CA THR A 116 -12.18 -5.31 -16.73
C THR A 116 -11.74 -6.40 -17.70
N PRO A 117 -12.19 -6.40 -18.97
CA PRO A 117 -11.68 -7.31 -19.99
C PRO A 117 -10.16 -7.22 -20.18
N ALA A 118 -9.56 -6.07 -19.90
CA ALA A 118 -8.13 -5.83 -20.07
C ALA A 118 -7.30 -6.13 -18.80
N GLN A 119 -7.90 -6.07 -17.61
CA GLN A 119 -7.19 -6.20 -16.33
C GLN A 119 -8.02 -6.98 -15.31
N VAL A 120 -7.50 -8.15 -14.90
CA VAL A 120 -8.14 -9.00 -13.90
C VAL A 120 -8.10 -8.40 -12.50
N TRP A 121 -7.10 -7.56 -12.22
CA TRP A 121 -7.05 -6.69 -11.04
C TRP A 121 -7.16 -5.24 -11.47
N HIS A 122 -8.39 -4.75 -11.40
CA HIS A 122 -8.69 -3.33 -11.51
C HIS A 122 -9.44 -2.94 -10.24
N LEU A 123 -9.04 -1.81 -9.64
CA LEU A 123 -9.59 -1.33 -8.38
C LEU A 123 -10.66 -0.29 -8.67
N LYS A 124 -11.80 -0.37 -7.97
CA LYS A 124 -12.90 0.60 -8.09
C LYS A 124 -12.39 2.03 -8.02
N GLY A 125 -12.97 2.91 -8.83
CA GLY A 125 -12.61 4.33 -8.87
C GLY A 125 -11.23 4.65 -9.46
N THR A 126 -10.49 3.66 -9.96
CA THR A 126 -9.31 3.93 -10.81
C THR A 126 -9.82 4.32 -12.20
N PRO A 127 -9.36 5.43 -12.80
CA PRO A 127 -9.74 5.77 -14.16
C PRO A 127 -9.36 4.63 -15.12
N VAL A 128 -10.35 4.10 -15.84
CA VAL A 128 -10.12 3.11 -16.90
C VAL A 128 -9.45 3.84 -18.06
N GLY A 129 -8.16 3.58 -18.29
CA GLY A 129 -7.44 4.10 -19.46
C GLY A 129 -6.90 5.52 -19.31
N ALA A 130 -6.02 5.76 -18.34
CA ALA A 130 -4.92 6.67 -18.65
C ALA A 130 -4.02 5.94 -19.65
N GLU A 131 -4.28 6.10 -20.95
CA GLU A 131 -3.25 5.82 -21.95
C GLU A 131 -1.97 6.54 -21.50
N PRO A 132 -0.80 5.88 -21.56
CA PRO A 132 0.44 6.61 -21.35
C PRO A 132 0.46 7.76 -22.36
N GLU A 133 0.56 9.00 -21.87
CA GLU A 133 0.79 10.17 -22.70
C GLU A 133 1.84 9.83 -23.77
N PRO A 134 1.52 9.97 -25.08
CA PRO A 134 2.48 9.69 -26.13
C PRO A 134 3.57 10.76 -26.08
N GLY A 135 4.65 10.51 -25.33
CA GLY A 135 5.75 11.48 -25.24
C GLY A 135 6.84 11.27 -24.21
N ALA A 136 6.71 10.34 -23.25
CA ALA A 136 7.75 10.12 -22.25
C ALA A 136 8.83 9.11 -22.68
N ALA A 137 9.35 9.28 -23.90
CA ALA A 137 10.62 8.70 -24.31
C ALA A 137 11.49 9.81 -24.93
N LYS A 138 12.35 10.39 -24.09
CA LYS A 138 13.61 10.99 -24.50
C LYS A 138 14.69 10.50 -23.54
#